data_AF-A0A5E4LYA5-F1
#
_entry.id   AF-A0A5E4LYA5-F1
#
_cell.length_a   1.000
_cell.length_b   1.000
_cell.length_c   1.000
_cell.angle_alpha   90.00
_cell.angle_beta   90.00
_cell.angle_gamma   90.00
#
_symmetry.space_group_name_H-M   'P 1'
#
loop_
_entity.id
_entity.type
_entity.pdbx_description
1 polymer ?
#
loop_
_entity_poly.entity_id
_entity_poly.type
_entity_poly.pdbx_seq_one_letter_code
_entity_poly.pdbx_strand_id
1 'polypeptide(L)'
;MKKKKVPNPKRKMQMAIVAGAIIIGLVIMLNYNLDQVKISGQSFGDSLAQIQNDLKNETSYYDAKIIQYQNGNITKQDILQISDAHIVVLNDMLSKYDTLKPPEPFAPSLELFKLSTQAQLDSDKLLKQWIETGDNSTKIRSDQLLEQAFSYESRALDSFNKAKTNSE
;
A
#
# COMPACT_ATOMS: atom_id res chain seq x y z
N MET A 1 -28.98 -8.65 39.04
CA MET A 1 -27.56 -8.34 38.69
C MET A 1 -27.29 -8.76 37.25
N LYS A 2 -26.86 -7.86 36.35
CA LYS A 2 -26.52 -8.21 34.96
C LYS A 2 -25.07 -8.70 34.88
N LYS A 3 -24.85 -9.96 34.47
CA LYS A 3 -23.50 -10.52 34.26
C LYS A 3 -22.81 -9.76 33.11
N LYS A 4 -21.69 -9.08 33.38
CA LYS A 4 -20.84 -8.50 32.33
C LYS A 4 -20.26 -9.63 31.47
N LYS A 5 -20.55 -9.63 30.16
CA LYS A 5 -19.88 -10.54 29.21
C LYS A 5 -18.41 -10.13 29.15
N VAL A 6 -17.50 -11.02 29.58
CA VAL A 6 -16.06 -10.84 29.38
C VAL A 6 -15.79 -10.90 27.87
N PRO A 7 -15.14 -9.89 27.25
CA PRO A 7 -14.87 -9.91 25.82
C PRO A 7 -13.83 -11.00 25.51
N ASN A 8 -14.21 -11.94 24.64
CA ASN A 8 -13.36 -13.05 24.21
C ASN A 8 -12.09 -12.52 23.48
N PRO A 9 -10.86 -12.81 23.97
CA PRO A 9 -9.64 -12.21 23.43
C PRO A 9 -9.39 -12.55 21.95
N LYS A 10 -9.87 -13.71 21.46
CA LYS A 10 -9.79 -14.09 20.04
C LYS A 10 -10.41 -13.06 19.09
N ARG A 11 -11.36 -12.25 19.57
CA ARG A 11 -12.06 -11.24 18.74
C ARG A 11 -11.26 -9.94 18.54
N LYS A 12 -10.22 -9.68 19.34
CA LYS A 12 -9.33 -8.53 19.12
C LYS A 12 -8.30 -8.77 18.01
N MET A 13 -7.86 -10.03 17.86
CA MET A 13 -6.87 -10.46 16.87
C MET A 13 -7.41 -10.42 15.43
N GLN A 14 -8.73 -10.31 15.25
CA GLN A 14 -9.40 -10.23 13.94
C GLN A 14 -9.53 -8.80 13.38
N MET A 15 -9.12 -7.75 14.10
CA MET A 15 -9.35 -6.36 13.69
C MET A 15 -8.09 -5.62 13.19
N ALA A 16 -6.91 -6.24 13.24
CA ALA A 16 -5.63 -5.58 12.96
C ALA A 16 -5.03 -5.89 11.58
N ILE A 17 -5.76 -6.61 10.71
CA ILE A 17 -5.22 -7.11 9.43
C ILE A 17 -6.26 -6.95 8.31
N VAL A 18 -6.63 -5.69 8.07
CA VAL A 18 -7.33 -5.23 6.86
C VAL A 18 -6.57 -4.00 6.37
N ALA A 19 -5.42 -4.22 5.75
CA ALA A 19 -4.54 -3.16 5.24
C ALA A 19 -5.02 -2.67 3.87
N GLY A 20 -5.31 -3.60 2.97
CA GLY A 20 -5.65 -3.38 1.56
C GLY A 20 -6.97 -2.63 1.29
N ALA A 21 -7.70 -2.21 2.32
CA ALA A 21 -8.80 -1.26 2.17
C ALA A 21 -8.34 0.21 2.07
N ILE A 22 -7.06 0.50 2.36
CA ILE A 22 -6.56 1.86 2.59
C ILE A 22 -5.58 2.35 1.51
N ILE A 23 -5.12 1.49 0.57
CA ILE A 23 -4.50 2.02 -0.65
C ILE A 23 -5.57 2.74 -1.46
N ILE A 24 -5.52 4.07 -1.39
CA ILE A 24 -6.31 4.98 -2.21
C ILE A 24 -5.61 5.01 -3.57
N GLY A 25 -5.71 3.89 -4.29
CA GLY A 25 -5.47 3.91 -5.74
C GLY A 25 -6.27 5.08 -6.31
N LEU A 26 -5.64 5.85 -7.21
CA LEU A 26 -6.06 7.18 -7.69
C LEU A 26 -7.45 7.16 -8.36
N VAL A 27 -8.48 6.96 -7.54
CA VAL A 27 -9.87 6.81 -7.91
C VAL A 27 -10.42 8.22 -8.03
N ILE A 28 -10.58 8.63 -9.30
CA ILE A 28 -11.25 9.84 -9.77
C ILE A 28 -10.35 11.10 -9.70
N MET A 29 -9.65 11.39 -10.80
CA MET A 29 -9.96 12.52 -11.72
C MET A 29 -8.75 12.98 -12.56
N LEU A 30 -8.24 12.13 -13.46
CA LEU A 30 -7.30 12.51 -14.54
C LEU A 30 -8.03 12.86 -15.86
N ASN A 31 -9.12 13.63 -15.75
CA ASN A 31 -9.81 14.31 -16.85
C ASN A 31 -10.10 15.73 -16.31
N TYR A 32 -9.86 16.85 -17.02
CA TYR A 32 -9.68 17.07 -18.47
C TYR A 32 -8.92 18.41 -18.67
N ASN A 33 -8.24 18.65 -19.82
CA ASN A 33 -7.69 19.96 -20.30
C ASN A 33 -6.31 20.53 -19.80
N LEU A 34 -5.28 19.68 -19.68
CA LEU A 34 -3.83 19.99 -19.44
C LEU A 34 -2.95 20.85 -20.41
N ASP A 35 -3.42 21.74 -21.28
CA ASP A 35 -2.74 22.10 -22.57
C ASP A 35 -1.21 22.40 -22.66
N GLN A 36 -0.55 21.85 -23.71
CA GLN A 36 0.90 21.74 -24.06
C GLN A 36 1.91 21.31 -22.96
N VAL A 37 1.67 21.60 -21.68
CA VAL A 37 2.15 20.77 -20.55
C VAL A 37 1.51 19.36 -20.60
N LYS A 38 0.46 19.23 -21.43
CA LYS A 38 -0.46 18.11 -21.64
C LYS A 38 0.21 16.77 -21.91
N ILE A 39 1.34 16.69 -22.61
CA ILE A 39 1.86 15.38 -23.05
C ILE A 39 2.73 14.72 -21.98
N SER A 40 3.68 15.46 -21.38
CA SER A 40 4.56 14.91 -20.34
C SER A 40 3.85 14.81 -18.99
N GLY A 41 3.03 15.80 -18.62
CA GLY A 41 2.24 15.77 -17.38
C GLY A 41 1.18 14.67 -17.38
N GLN A 42 0.47 14.47 -18.49
CA GLN A 42 -0.50 13.38 -18.64
C GLN A 42 0.19 12.01 -18.71
N SER A 43 1.25 11.85 -19.51
CA SER A 43 2.00 10.57 -19.58
C SER A 43 2.59 10.17 -18.22
N PHE A 44 3.11 11.14 -17.45
CA PHE A 44 3.52 10.91 -16.07
C PHE A 44 2.34 10.52 -15.17
N GLY A 45 1.23 11.27 -15.22
CA GLY A 45 0.04 11.00 -14.42
C GLY A 45 -0.58 9.63 -14.70
N ASP A 46 -0.69 9.25 -15.97
CA ASP A 46 -1.19 7.95 -16.43
C ASP A 46 -0.27 6.80 -15.97
N SER A 47 1.05 6.97 -16.11
CA SER A 47 2.04 5.98 -15.64
C SER A 47 2.02 5.82 -14.12
N LEU A 48 1.93 6.93 -13.36
CA LEU A 48 1.80 6.91 -11.91
C LEU A 48 0.47 6.27 -11.48
N ALA A 49 -0.63 6.59 -12.15
CA ALA A 49 -1.94 5.99 -11.90
C ALA A 49 -1.95 4.48 -12.18
N GLN A 50 -1.24 4.03 -13.23
CA GLN A 50 -1.03 2.61 -13.47
C GLN A 50 -0.28 1.95 -12.31
N ILE A 51 0.84 2.52 -11.84
CA ILE A 51 1.60 1.97 -10.70
C ILE A 51 0.71 1.91 -9.44
N GLN A 52 -0.04 2.97 -9.12
CA GLN A 52 -0.96 2.97 -7.96
C GLN A 52 -2.08 1.92 -8.09
N ASN A 53 -2.63 1.74 -9.29
CA ASN A 53 -3.67 0.76 -9.56
C ASN A 53 -3.13 -0.67 -9.44
N ASP A 54 -1.97 -0.95 -10.01
CA ASP A 54 -1.33 -2.26 -9.94
C ASP A 54 -0.95 -2.59 -8.49
N LEU A 55 -0.38 -1.63 -7.76
CA LEU A 55 -0.06 -1.73 -6.32
C LEU A 55 -1.30 -2.04 -5.48
N LYS A 56 -2.40 -1.31 -5.70
CA LYS A 56 -3.68 -1.56 -5.04
C LYS A 56 -4.19 -2.98 -5.33
N ASN A 57 -4.14 -3.43 -6.57
CA ASN A 57 -4.66 -4.75 -6.98
C ASN A 57 -3.84 -5.88 -6.34
N GLU A 58 -2.51 -5.78 -6.38
CA GLU A 58 -1.59 -6.73 -5.76
C GLU A 58 -1.78 -6.78 -4.23
N THR A 59 -1.86 -5.62 -3.56
CA THR A 59 -2.08 -5.55 -2.12
C THR A 59 -3.45 -6.10 -1.71
N SER A 60 -4.52 -5.74 -2.45
CA SER A 60 -5.86 -6.28 -2.22
C SER A 60 -5.91 -7.82 -2.35
N TYR A 61 -5.15 -8.37 -3.31
CA TYR A 61 -4.99 -9.81 -3.46
C TYR A 61 -4.23 -10.42 -2.27
N TYR A 62 -3.11 -9.83 -1.87
CA TYR A 62 -2.30 -10.31 -0.76
C TYR A 62 -3.05 -10.29 0.58
N ASP A 63 -3.75 -9.20 0.92
CA ASP A 63 -4.63 -9.13 2.10
C ASP A 63 -5.70 -10.22 2.09
N ALA A 64 -6.33 -10.48 0.93
CA ALA A 64 -7.31 -11.56 0.82
C ALA A 64 -6.69 -12.95 1.09
N LYS A 65 -5.41 -13.15 0.76
CA LYS A 65 -4.65 -14.37 1.09
C LYS A 65 -4.24 -14.43 2.56
N ILE A 66 -3.83 -13.32 3.14
CA ILE A 66 -3.56 -13.20 4.58
C ILE A 66 -4.83 -13.50 5.41
N ILE A 67 -6.01 -13.04 4.98
CA ILE A 67 -7.30 -13.39 5.59
C ILE A 67 -7.65 -14.88 5.39
N GLN A 68 -7.38 -15.46 4.21
CA GLN A 68 -7.55 -16.90 3.98
C GLN A 68 -6.67 -17.73 4.92
N TYR A 69 -5.42 -17.32 5.14
CA TYR A 69 -4.51 -17.98 6.08
C TYR A 69 -5.00 -17.91 7.53
N GLN A 70 -5.41 -16.73 8.00
CA GLN A 70 -5.95 -16.54 9.36
C GLN A 70 -7.21 -17.39 9.64
N ASN A 71 -8.03 -17.60 8.62
CA ASN A 71 -9.23 -18.45 8.72
C ASN A 71 -8.91 -19.96 8.58
N GLY A 72 -7.66 -20.34 8.29
CA GLY A 72 -7.24 -21.72 8.07
C GLY A 72 -7.59 -22.29 6.69
N ASN A 73 -7.93 -21.44 5.72
CA ASN A 73 -8.32 -21.84 4.36
C ASN A 73 -7.10 -22.15 3.46
N ILE A 74 -5.92 -21.64 3.81
CA ILE A 74 -4.63 -21.97 3.17
C ILE A 74 -3.59 -22.26 4.26
N THR A 75 -2.56 -23.03 3.94
CA THR A 75 -1.54 -23.45 4.91
C THR A 75 -0.51 -22.34 5.16
N LYS A 76 0.31 -22.51 6.21
CA LYS A 76 1.48 -21.67 6.47
C LYS A 76 2.47 -21.67 5.29
N GLN A 77 2.67 -22.82 4.62
CA GLN A 77 3.57 -22.90 3.47
C GLN A 77 3.04 -22.08 2.29
N ASP A 78 1.73 -22.19 2.01
CA ASP A 78 1.09 -21.46 0.90
C ASP A 78 1.23 -19.95 1.09
N ILE A 79 0.90 -19.43 2.28
CA ILE A 79 0.98 -17.98 2.51
C ILE A 79 2.42 -17.46 2.46
N LEU A 80 3.42 -18.23 2.90
CA LEU A 80 4.82 -17.80 2.81
C LEU A 80 5.31 -17.72 1.36
N GLN A 81 4.93 -18.69 0.51
CA GLN A 81 5.21 -18.64 -0.92
C GLN A 81 4.49 -17.47 -1.61
N ILE A 82 3.25 -17.18 -1.21
CA ILE A 82 2.49 -16.01 -1.67
C ILE A 82 3.17 -14.70 -1.22
N SER A 83 3.64 -14.60 0.03
CA SER A 83 4.39 -13.45 0.54
C SER A 83 5.69 -13.22 -0.24
N ASP A 84 6.44 -14.28 -0.58
CA ASP A 84 7.66 -14.15 -1.39
C ASP A 84 7.36 -13.63 -2.81
N ALA A 85 6.29 -14.12 -3.45
CA ALA A 85 5.85 -13.60 -4.75
C ALA A 85 5.41 -12.13 -4.66
N HIS A 86 4.61 -11.78 -3.65
CA HIS A 86 4.15 -10.43 -3.37
C HIS A 86 5.32 -9.44 -3.17
N ILE A 87 6.30 -9.84 -2.35
CA ILE A 87 7.53 -9.07 -2.12
C ILE A 87 8.29 -8.81 -3.44
N VAL A 88 8.37 -9.79 -4.35
CA VAL A 88 9.00 -9.59 -5.67
C VAL A 88 8.21 -8.57 -6.51
N VAL A 89 6.87 -8.64 -6.53
CA VAL A 89 6.03 -7.69 -7.27
C VAL A 89 6.17 -6.26 -6.73
N LEU A 90 6.19 -6.07 -5.40
CA LEU A 90 6.41 -4.76 -4.79
C LEU A 90 7.80 -4.17 -5.10
N ASN A 91 8.86 -5.01 -5.16
CA ASN A 91 10.19 -4.54 -5.58
C ASN A 91 10.20 -4.12 -7.07
N ASP A 92 9.50 -4.83 -7.95
CA ASP A 92 9.32 -4.44 -9.35
C ASP A 92 8.57 -3.10 -9.46
N MET A 93 7.50 -2.91 -8.68
CA MET A 93 6.78 -1.62 -8.59
C MET A 93 7.66 -0.47 -8.10
N LEU A 94 8.52 -0.69 -7.10
CA LEU A 94 9.47 0.32 -6.64
C LEU A 94 10.42 0.76 -7.74
N SER A 95 10.91 -0.18 -8.56
CA SER A 95 11.78 0.13 -9.71
C SER A 95 11.08 0.96 -10.79
N LYS A 96 9.75 0.84 -10.93
CA LYS A 96 8.97 1.62 -11.90
C LYS A 96 8.87 3.10 -11.52
N TYR A 97 8.86 3.47 -10.24
CA TYR A 97 8.93 4.88 -9.85
C TYR A 97 10.24 5.53 -10.33
N ASP A 98 11.36 4.81 -10.30
CA ASP A 98 12.67 5.31 -10.74
C ASP A 98 12.77 5.50 -12.27
N THR A 99 11.85 4.94 -13.06
CA THR A 99 11.75 5.20 -14.49
C THR A 99 10.87 6.41 -14.83
N LEU A 100 10.05 6.89 -13.88
CA LEU A 100 9.20 8.05 -14.08
C LEU A 100 10.00 9.34 -14.13
N LYS A 101 9.61 10.23 -15.06
CA LYS A 101 10.17 11.58 -15.21
C LYS A 101 9.08 12.59 -14.83
N PRO A 102 8.91 12.91 -13.53
CA PRO A 102 7.89 13.86 -13.11
C PRO A 102 8.22 15.26 -13.66
N PRO A 103 7.21 16.05 -14.07
CA PRO A 103 7.37 17.50 -14.10
C PRO A 103 7.72 18.01 -12.69
N GLU A 104 8.53 19.07 -12.58
CA GLU A 104 9.11 19.52 -11.31
C GLU A 104 8.10 19.66 -10.14
N PRO A 105 6.90 20.27 -10.32
CA PRO A 105 5.91 20.38 -9.25
C PRO A 105 5.43 19.04 -8.66
N PHE A 106 5.51 17.96 -9.44
CA PHE A 106 5.05 16.62 -9.05
C PHE A 106 6.16 15.76 -8.41
N ALA A 107 7.43 16.15 -8.50
CA ALA A 107 8.54 15.36 -7.95
C ALA A 107 8.38 15.04 -6.44
N PRO A 108 7.92 15.97 -5.56
CA PRO A 108 7.66 15.65 -4.15
C PRO A 108 6.55 14.61 -3.95
N SER A 109 5.54 14.59 -4.82
CA SER A 109 4.45 13.60 -4.75
C SER A 109 4.92 12.21 -5.18
N LEU A 110 5.76 12.12 -6.22
CA LEU A 110 6.37 10.86 -6.67
C LEU A 110 7.21 10.22 -5.56
N GLU A 111 8.06 11.01 -4.91
CA GLU A 111 8.92 10.53 -3.82
C GLU A 111 8.08 10.03 -2.63
N LEU A 112 6.97 10.70 -2.29
CA LEU A 112 6.07 10.26 -1.23
C LEU A 112 5.32 8.96 -1.59
N PHE A 113 4.89 8.76 -2.85
CA PHE A 113 4.34 7.47 -3.30
C PHE A 113 5.37 6.33 -3.24
N LYS A 114 6.62 6.61 -3.63
CA LYS A 114 7.73 5.66 -3.53
C LYS A 114 8.02 5.28 -2.07
N LEU A 115 8.10 6.26 -1.16
CA LEU A 115 8.27 6.05 0.28
C LEU A 115 7.11 5.26 0.91
N SER A 116 5.87 5.49 0.47
CA SER A 116 4.71 4.69 0.89
C SER A 116 4.90 3.21 0.50
N THR A 117 5.19 2.95 -0.77
CA THR A 117 5.37 1.59 -1.29
C THR A 117 6.54 0.88 -0.62
N GLN A 118 7.62 1.59 -0.31
CA GLN A 118 8.78 1.06 0.42
C GLN A 118 8.42 0.68 1.86
N ALA A 119 7.71 1.55 2.58
CA ALA A 119 7.26 1.28 3.94
C ALA A 119 6.27 0.10 3.99
N GLN A 120 5.39 -0.02 3.00
CA GLN A 120 4.50 -1.17 2.85
C GLN A 120 5.29 -2.47 2.62
N LEU A 121 6.21 -2.49 1.65
CA LEU A 121 7.08 -3.64 1.37
C LEU A 121 7.86 -4.10 2.62
N ASP A 122 8.37 -3.17 3.42
CA ASP A 122 9.10 -3.51 4.64
C ASP A 122 8.16 -3.96 5.78
N SER A 123 6.91 -3.48 5.82
CA SER A 123 5.86 -4.07 6.64
C SER A 123 5.57 -5.52 6.22
N ASP A 124 5.42 -5.80 4.92
CA ASP A 124 5.03 -7.12 4.42
C ASP A 124 6.12 -8.18 4.61
N LYS A 125 7.40 -7.79 4.53
CA LYS A 125 8.55 -8.62 4.97
C LYS A 125 8.46 -9.00 6.44
N LEU A 126 8.13 -8.04 7.31
CA LEU A 126 7.97 -8.29 8.76
C LEU A 126 6.71 -9.11 9.07
N LEU A 127 5.64 -8.92 8.30
CA LEU A 127 4.43 -9.75 8.39
C LEU A 127 4.74 -11.21 8.01
N LYS A 128 5.52 -11.42 6.93
CA LYS A 128 6.05 -12.74 6.57
C LYS A 128 6.89 -13.33 7.70
N GLN A 129 7.84 -12.57 8.24
CA GLN A 129 8.69 -13.02 9.36
C GLN A 129 7.85 -13.39 10.61
N TRP A 130 6.77 -12.66 10.90
CA TRP A 130 5.84 -13.03 11.97
C TRP A 130 5.12 -14.36 11.67
N ILE A 131 4.69 -14.59 10.43
CA ILE A 131 4.08 -15.87 10.01
C ILE A 131 5.10 -17.01 10.16
N GLU A 132 6.37 -16.79 9.80
CA GLU A 132 7.48 -17.75 9.94
C GLU A 132 7.80 -18.09 11.39
N THR A 133 7.90 -17.08 12.27
CA THR A 133 8.49 -17.23 13.62
C THR A 133 7.49 -17.19 14.77
N GLY A 134 6.34 -16.53 14.58
CA GLY A 134 5.39 -16.20 15.65
C GLY A 134 5.84 -15.03 16.55
N ASP A 135 6.94 -14.33 16.25
CA ASP A 135 7.42 -13.23 17.08
C ASP A 135 6.55 -11.97 16.91
N ASN A 136 5.74 -11.68 17.93
CA ASN A 136 4.88 -10.50 17.96
C ASN A 136 5.64 -9.16 17.87
N SER A 137 6.95 -9.11 18.16
CA SER A 137 7.74 -7.88 17.97
C SER A 137 7.79 -7.46 16.49
N THR A 138 7.95 -8.44 15.59
CA THR A 138 7.95 -8.23 14.14
C THR A 138 6.57 -7.80 13.64
N LYS A 139 5.48 -8.36 14.20
CA LYS A 139 4.11 -7.93 13.85
C LYS A 139 3.82 -6.49 14.28
N ILE A 140 4.17 -6.10 15.51
CA ILE A 140 4.03 -4.70 15.97
C ILE A 140 4.81 -3.75 15.07
N ARG A 141 6.01 -4.16 14.62
CA ARG A 141 6.83 -3.33 13.72
C ARG A 141 6.27 -3.27 12.29
N SER A 142 5.69 -4.35 11.78
CA SER A 142 4.90 -4.35 10.54
C SER A 142 3.75 -3.34 10.63
N ASP A 143 2.94 -3.39 11.70
CA ASP A 143 1.81 -2.47 11.89
C ASP A 143 2.25 -0.99 11.89
N GLN A 144 3.37 -0.67 12.55
CA GLN A 144 3.96 0.68 12.54
C GLN A 144 4.40 1.15 11.15
N LEU A 145 5.05 0.27 10.37
CA LEU A 145 5.49 0.61 9.01
C LEU A 145 4.30 0.78 8.05
N LEU A 146 3.22 0.03 8.26
CA LEU A 146 1.99 0.17 7.52
C LEU A 146 1.28 1.52 7.82
N GLU A 147 1.18 1.92 9.09
CA GLU A 147 0.71 3.26 9.47
C GLU A 147 1.57 4.37 8.84
N GLN A 148 2.88 4.16 8.77
CA GLN A 148 3.81 5.08 8.12
C GLN A 148 3.60 5.13 6.59
N ALA A 149 3.32 4.00 5.93
CA ALA A 149 2.99 3.95 4.50
C ALA A 149 1.75 4.81 4.19
N PHE A 150 0.66 4.65 4.93
CA PHE A 150 -0.55 5.46 4.76
C PHE A 150 -0.31 6.95 5.01
N SER A 151 0.56 7.30 5.97
CA SER A 151 0.98 8.70 6.20
C SER A 151 1.73 9.29 4.99
N TYR A 152 2.59 8.51 4.34
CA TYR A 152 3.25 8.93 3.10
C TYR A 152 2.26 9.04 1.93
N GLU A 153 1.39 8.06 1.72
CA GLU A 153 0.39 8.07 0.63
C GLU A 153 -0.57 9.27 0.74
N SER A 154 -1.09 9.54 1.93
CA SER A 154 -1.96 10.71 2.20
C SER A 154 -1.26 12.03 1.86
N ARG A 155 0.02 12.16 2.22
CA ARG A 155 0.86 13.32 1.88
C ARG A 155 1.20 13.36 0.37
N ALA A 156 1.36 12.22 -0.29
CA ALA A 156 1.59 12.13 -1.72
C ALA A 156 0.38 12.68 -2.49
N LEU A 157 -0.83 12.26 -2.10
CA LEU A 157 -2.10 12.74 -2.67
C LEU A 157 -2.31 14.25 -2.45
N ASP A 158 -2.05 14.76 -1.24
CA ASP A 158 -2.10 16.20 -0.95
C ASP A 158 -1.09 16.98 -1.82
N SER A 159 0.16 16.51 -1.90
CA SER A 159 1.20 17.11 -2.75
C SER A 159 0.85 17.08 -4.24
N PHE A 160 0.30 15.97 -4.74
CA PHE A 160 -0.10 15.80 -6.14
C PHE A 160 -1.25 16.75 -6.51
N ASN A 161 -2.25 16.88 -5.63
CA ASN A 161 -3.37 17.79 -5.84
C ASN A 161 -2.93 19.26 -5.81
N LYS A 162 -2.04 19.64 -4.90
CA LYS A 162 -1.43 20.99 -4.88
C LYS A 162 -0.65 21.29 -6.15
N ALA A 163 0.16 20.34 -6.62
CA ALA A 163 0.89 20.47 -7.88
C ALA A 163 -0.06 20.69 -9.06
N LYS A 164 -1.19 19.97 -9.10
CA LYS A 164 -2.24 20.16 -10.12
C LYS A 164 -2.86 21.55 -10.06
N THR A 165 -3.39 21.98 -8.91
CA THR A 165 -4.04 23.31 -8.75
C THR A 165 -3.09 24.48 -9.04
N ASN A 166 -1.79 24.33 -8.76
CA ASN A 166 -0.79 25.38 -9.04
C ASN A 166 -0.25 25.34 -10.49
N SER A 167 -0.69 24.39 -11.31
CA SER A 167 -0.32 24.26 -12.74
C SER A 167 -1.48 24.62 -13.69
N GLU A 168 -2.60 25.10 -13.15
CA GLU A 168 -3.79 25.62 -13.84
C GLU A 168 -3.77 27.17 -13.89
#